data_AF-A0A0R3RKS5-F1
#
_entry.id   AF-A0A0R3RKS5-F1
#
_cell.length_a   1.000
_cell.length_b   1.000
_cell.length_c   1.000
_cell.angle_alpha   90.00
_cell.angle_beta   90.00
_cell.angle_gamma   90.00
#
_symmetry.space_group_name_H-M   'P 1'
#
loop_
_entity.id
_entity.type
_entity.pdbx_description
1 polymer ?
#
loop_
_entity_poly.entity_id
_entity_poly.type
_entity_poly.pdbx_seq_one_letter_code
_entity_poly.pdbx_strand_id
1 'polypeptide(L)'
;MFRQSLEFAIFVNRNLRMEKIRFFGFDMDYTLAVYRSPDLEIVTFDMVVERMISLGYPEELRSFKYKSLFPVRGLWFDHVYGNLLKVDGFGNILVGVHGFHYMKPSEIEELYPNKFLHLSENRVYVLNTLFNLPETYLVACIIDFFNSSPNYVPTEDRTGIKSGDVYMSYRSIFQDIRNSVDWVHFESNMKQIILDNKEKYIIKDERLKQLLLQIRESGKQSFLLTNSDYSYTNVSVYSYTDVYKCKLF
;
A
#
# COMPACT_ATOMS: atom_id res chain seq x y z
N MET A 1 23.66 24.00 -10.34
CA MET A 1 22.63 24.93 -9.83
C MET A 1 21.32 24.24 -9.40
N PHE A 2 20.97 23.05 -9.89
CA PHE A 2 19.70 22.35 -9.54
C PHE A 2 19.56 21.82 -8.10
N ARG A 3 20.65 21.60 -7.35
CA ARG A 3 20.60 20.99 -6.00
C ARG A 3 20.15 21.93 -4.85
N GLN A 4 19.68 23.14 -5.17
CA GLN A 4 19.23 24.11 -4.16
C GLN A 4 17.72 24.06 -3.89
N SER A 5 16.91 23.45 -4.75
CA SER A 5 15.49 23.23 -4.45
C SER A 5 15.31 21.96 -3.60
N LEU A 6 14.37 22.02 -2.65
CA LEU A 6 14.04 20.88 -1.78
C LEU A 6 13.55 19.65 -2.58
N GLU A 7 12.95 19.88 -3.75
CA GLU A 7 12.45 18.82 -4.63
C GLU A 7 13.56 17.90 -5.18
N PHE A 8 14.76 18.42 -5.42
CA PHE A 8 15.90 17.65 -5.96
C PHE A 8 16.96 17.32 -4.91
N ALA A 9 16.66 17.56 -3.63
CA ALA A 9 17.60 17.34 -2.53
C ALA A 9 17.67 15.85 -2.15
N ILE A 10 18.87 15.38 -1.80
CA ILE A 10 19.08 14.10 -1.12
C ILE A 10 19.25 14.42 0.38
N PHE A 11 18.27 14.02 1.20
CA PHE A 11 18.30 14.26 2.64
C PHE A 11 19.27 13.30 3.34
N VAL A 12 19.89 13.76 4.43
CA VAL A 12 20.95 13.02 5.14
C VAL A 12 20.60 12.87 6.62
N ASN A 13 20.27 11.65 7.03
CA ASN A 13 20.10 11.31 8.46
C ASN A 13 21.43 10.93 9.12
N ARG A 14 22.34 10.30 8.37
CA ARG A 14 23.69 9.90 8.80
C ARG A 14 24.68 10.17 7.69
N ASN A 15 25.89 10.60 8.06
CA ASN A 15 26.94 10.90 7.09
C ASN A 15 27.32 9.66 6.26
N LEU A 16 27.32 9.81 4.93
CA LEU A 16 27.66 8.75 3.99
C LEU A 16 28.73 9.24 3.00
N ARG A 17 29.88 8.56 2.98
CA ARG A 17 30.97 8.84 2.03
C ARG A 17 30.76 8.05 0.74
N MET A 18 30.22 8.71 -0.28
CA MET A 18 29.90 8.08 -1.57
C MET A 18 31.11 7.45 -2.29
N GLU A 19 32.32 7.94 -2.03
CA GLU A 19 33.59 7.36 -2.52
C GLU A 19 33.80 5.91 -2.03
N LYS A 20 33.28 5.56 -0.84
CA LYS A 20 33.46 4.24 -0.24
C LYS A 20 32.45 3.21 -0.73
N ILE A 21 31.41 3.65 -1.45
CA ILE A 21 30.37 2.78 -1.98
C ILE A 21 30.87 2.09 -3.24
N ARG A 22 30.84 0.75 -3.23
CA ARG A 22 31.28 -0.10 -4.35
C ARG A 22 30.12 -0.67 -5.17
N PHE A 23 28.96 -0.87 -4.53
CA PHE A 23 27.78 -1.49 -5.11
C PHE A 23 26.56 -0.59 -4.90
N PHE A 24 25.73 -0.47 -5.94
CA PHE A 24 24.41 0.15 -5.88
C PHE A 24 23.33 -0.90 -6.14
N GLY A 25 22.59 -1.26 -5.10
CA GLY A 25 21.42 -2.12 -5.22
C GLY A 25 20.17 -1.29 -5.49
N PHE A 26 19.31 -1.79 -6.37
CA PHE A 26 18.01 -1.22 -6.64
C PHE A 26 16.92 -2.25 -6.38
N ASP A 27 15.82 -1.81 -5.78
CA ASP A 27 14.52 -2.47 -5.90
C ASP A 27 13.81 -1.94 -7.17
N MET A 28 12.78 -2.63 -7.65
CA MET A 28 12.03 -2.21 -8.83
C MET A 28 10.80 -1.38 -8.49
N ASP A 29 9.82 -2.00 -7.83
CA ASP A 29 8.48 -1.43 -7.65
C ASP A 29 8.53 -0.22 -6.72
N TYR A 30 7.94 0.91 -7.15
CA TYR A 30 8.03 2.21 -6.46
C TYR A 30 9.45 2.75 -6.22
N THR A 31 10.49 2.14 -6.80
CA THR A 31 11.89 2.60 -6.74
C THR A 31 12.40 3.00 -8.12
N LEU A 32 12.51 2.04 -9.04
CA LEU A 32 12.84 2.30 -10.45
C LEU A 32 11.57 2.49 -11.30
N ALA A 33 10.57 1.65 -11.07
CA ALA A 33 9.25 1.75 -11.68
C ALA A 33 8.32 2.48 -10.72
N VAL A 34 8.27 3.80 -10.83
CA VAL A 34 7.36 4.63 -10.03
C VAL A 34 6.00 4.64 -10.71
N TYR A 35 4.99 4.13 -10.02
CA TYR A 35 3.62 4.09 -10.54
C TYR A 35 2.93 5.44 -10.44
N ARG A 36 2.06 5.76 -11.41
CA ARG A 36 1.25 6.97 -11.41
C ARG A 36 0.12 6.86 -10.39
N SER A 37 0.04 7.85 -9.53
CA SER A 37 -1.06 8.03 -8.58
C SER A 37 -2.03 9.09 -9.11
N PRO A 38 -3.37 8.88 -9.03
CA PRO A 38 -4.05 7.74 -8.40
C PRO A 38 -4.37 6.58 -9.38
N ASP A 39 -3.83 6.57 -10.60
CA ASP A 39 -4.25 5.64 -11.66
C ASP A 39 -4.08 4.16 -11.27
N LEU A 40 -2.92 3.79 -10.69
CA LEU A 40 -2.69 2.41 -10.25
C LEU A 40 -3.61 2.07 -9.07
N GLU A 41 -3.74 2.97 -8.09
CA GLU A 41 -4.55 2.75 -6.91
C GLU A 41 -6.02 2.54 -7.26
N ILE A 42 -6.55 3.29 -8.24
CA ILE A 42 -7.93 3.14 -8.72
C ILE A 42 -8.14 1.75 -9.34
N VAL A 43 -7.28 1.32 -10.27
CA VAL A 43 -7.47 0.02 -10.92
C VAL A 43 -7.31 -1.13 -9.93
N THR A 44 -6.34 -1.07 -9.03
CA THR A 44 -6.18 -2.07 -7.97
C THR A 44 -7.41 -2.08 -7.06
N PHE A 45 -7.91 -0.92 -6.65
CA PHE A 45 -9.10 -0.82 -5.80
C PHE A 45 -10.33 -1.47 -6.46
N ASP A 46 -10.61 -1.12 -7.71
CA ASP A 46 -11.76 -1.65 -8.46
C ASP A 46 -11.64 -3.18 -8.61
N MET A 47 -10.46 -3.70 -8.96
CA MET A 47 -10.24 -5.15 -9.06
C MET A 47 -10.40 -5.89 -7.73
N VAL A 48 -9.96 -5.29 -6.62
CA VAL A 48 -10.12 -5.87 -5.28
C VAL A 48 -11.59 -5.87 -4.87
N VAL A 49 -12.34 -4.81 -5.17
CA VAL A 49 -13.80 -4.76 -4.94
C VAL A 49 -14.51 -5.89 -5.69
N GLU A 50 -14.22 -6.08 -6.97
CA GLU A 50 -14.76 -7.19 -7.77
C GLU A 50 -14.41 -8.56 -7.17
N ARG A 51 -13.16 -8.71 -6.70
CA ARG A 51 -12.73 -9.94 -6.04
C ARG A 51 -13.51 -10.19 -4.75
N MET A 52 -13.70 -9.18 -3.91
CA MET A 52 -14.49 -9.28 -2.67
C MET A 52 -15.93 -9.72 -2.96
N ILE A 53 -16.57 -9.12 -3.96
CA ILE A 53 -17.93 -9.50 -4.39
C ILE A 53 -17.96 -10.96 -4.84
N SER A 54 -16.96 -11.41 -5.61
CA SER A 54 -16.86 -12.82 -6.03
C SER A 54 -16.72 -13.83 -4.88
N LEU A 55 -16.26 -13.37 -3.71
CA LEU A 55 -16.16 -14.16 -2.47
C LEU A 55 -17.48 -14.19 -1.67
N GLY A 56 -18.51 -13.46 -2.12
CA GLY A 56 -19.82 -13.40 -1.48
C GLY A 56 -20.07 -12.13 -0.65
N TYR A 57 -19.20 -11.11 -0.75
CA TYR A 57 -19.53 -9.80 -0.19
C TYR A 57 -20.66 -9.13 -1.00
N PRO A 58 -21.43 -8.20 -0.40
CA PRO A 58 -22.58 -7.57 -1.05
C PRO A 58 -22.27 -6.87 -2.38
N GLU A 59 -23.18 -6.95 -3.35
CA GLU A 59 -23.00 -6.33 -4.68
C GLU A 59 -22.92 -4.80 -4.61
N GLU A 60 -23.47 -4.20 -3.55
CA GLU A 60 -23.43 -2.76 -3.27
C GLU A 60 -21.99 -2.21 -3.19
N LEU A 61 -21.01 -3.06 -2.86
CA LEU A 61 -19.59 -2.68 -2.83
C LEU A 61 -19.11 -2.15 -4.19
N ARG A 62 -19.72 -2.58 -5.30
CA ARG A 62 -19.41 -2.12 -6.67
C ARG A 62 -19.62 -0.61 -6.86
N SER A 63 -20.45 -0.01 -6.01
CA SER A 63 -20.69 1.44 -6.01
C SER A 63 -19.51 2.25 -5.45
N PHE A 64 -18.58 1.60 -4.74
CA PHE A 64 -17.43 2.27 -4.17
C PHE A 64 -16.54 2.88 -5.25
N LYS A 65 -15.94 4.03 -4.91
CA LYS A 65 -14.98 4.73 -5.74
C LYS A 65 -13.79 5.14 -4.89
N TYR A 66 -12.59 4.83 -5.37
CA TYR A 66 -11.35 5.15 -4.69
C TYR A 66 -11.22 6.67 -4.49
N LYS A 67 -10.86 7.09 -3.26
CA LYS A 67 -10.60 8.49 -2.91
C LYS A 67 -9.17 8.64 -2.38
N SER A 68 -8.27 9.12 -3.21
CA SER A 68 -6.82 9.23 -2.91
C SER A 68 -6.48 10.17 -1.75
N LEU A 69 -7.37 11.08 -1.38
CA LEU A 69 -7.15 12.03 -0.27
C LEU A 69 -7.36 11.42 1.12
N PHE A 70 -7.99 10.24 1.22
CA PHE A 70 -8.26 9.59 2.50
C PHE A 70 -7.06 8.79 3.02
N PRO A 71 -6.52 7.78 2.27
CA PRO A 71 -5.52 6.89 2.84
C PRO A 71 -4.17 7.59 2.99
N VAL A 72 -3.54 7.37 4.13
CA VAL A 72 -2.16 7.79 4.39
C VAL A 72 -1.32 6.54 4.63
N ARG A 73 -0.13 6.47 4.05
CA ARG A 73 0.80 5.36 4.24
C ARG A 73 1.28 5.30 5.70
N GLY A 74 1.42 4.08 6.23
CA GLY A 74 1.92 3.81 7.58
C GLY A 74 0.84 3.76 8.66
N LEU A 75 -0.45 3.77 8.29
CA LEU A 75 -1.52 3.53 9.24
C LEU A 75 -1.47 2.10 9.77
N TRP A 76 -1.88 1.95 11.02
CA TRP A 76 -2.06 0.67 11.69
C TRP A 76 -3.51 0.26 11.58
N PHE A 77 -3.77 -0.98 11.18
CA PHE A 77 -5.08 -1.58 11.30
C PHE A 77 -5.13 -2.46 12.55
N ASP A 78 -6.05 -2.16 13.47
CA ASP A 78 -6.30 -3.00 14.65
C ASP A 78 -7.32 -4.11 14.30
N HIS A 79 -6.84 -5.35 14.24
CA HIS A 79 -7.69 -6.52 13.94
C HIS A 79 -8.79 -6.76 14.96
N VAL A 80 -8.67 -6.21 16.18
CA VAL A 80 -9.67 -6.41 17.23
C VAL A 80 -10.86 -5.49 17.01
N TYR A 81 -10.64 -4.17 16.93
CA TYR A 81 -11.73 -3.18 16.88
C TYR A 81 -11.99 -2.59 15.49
N GLY A 82 -11.25 -3.02 14.46
CA GLY A 82 -11.44 -2.56 13.08
C GLY A 82 -11.05 -1.10 12.84
N ASN A 83 -10.19 -0.53 13.70
CA ASN A 83 -9.81 0.88 13.59
C ASN A 83 -8.55 1.06 12.75
N LEU A 84 -8.56 2.11 11.93
CA LEU A 84 -7.35 2.67 11.32
C LEU A 84 -6.76 3.70 12.27
N LEU A 85 -5.52 3.45 12.71
CA LEU A 85 -4.83 4.25 13.70
C LEU A 85 -3.57 4.87 13.10
N LYS A 86 -3.43 6.18 13.29
CA LYS A 86 -2.15 6.87 13.10
C LYS A 86 -1.44 6.92 14.42
N VAL A 87 -0.26 6.33 14.50
CA VAL A 87 0.53 6.27 15.73
C VAL A 87 1.88 6.97 15.57
N ASP A 88 2.47 7.38 16.69
CA ASP A 88 3.86 7.86 16.72
C ASP A 88 4.88 6.71 16.83
N GLY A 89 6.17 7.06 16.91
CA GLY A 89 7.26 6.08 17.02
C GLY A 89 7.30 5.31 18.35
N PHE A 90 6.48 5.67 19.33
CA PHE A 90 6.38 4.98 20.62
C PHE A 90 5.11 4.12 20.73
N GLY A 91 4.13 4.27 19.83
CA GLY A 91 2.86 3.56 19.85
C GLY A 91 1.70 4.36 20.44
N ASN A 92 1.88 5.67 20.68
CA ASN A 92 0.78 6.54 21.09
C ASN A 92 -0.11 6.84 19.89
N ILE A 93 -1.42 6.76 20.09
CA ILE A 93 -2.43 6.98 19.06
C ILE A 93 -2.63 8.49 18.90
N LEU A 94 -2.30 8.98 17.70
CA LEU A 94 -2.47 10.39 17.29
C LEU A 94 -3.86 10.63 16.70
N VAL A 95 -4.35 9.69 15.88
CA VAL A 95 -5.65 9.75 15.21
C VAL A 95 -6.21 8.33 15.14
N GLY A 96 -7.51 8.17 15.39
CA GLY A 96 -8.24 6.93 15.15
C GLY A 96 -9.45 7.19 14.25
N VAL A 97 -9.70 6.26 13.32
CA VAL A 97 -10.86 6.28 12.44
C VAL A 97 -11.49 4.89 12.41
N HIS A 98 -12.82 4.85 12.56
CA HIS A 98 -13.63 3.63 12.43
C HIS A 98 -14.58 3.79 11.23
N GLY A 99 -14.32 3.07 10.14
CA GLY A 99 -14.97 3.39 8.86
C GLY A 99 -14.54 4.78 8.37
N PHE A 100 -15.49 5.71 8.24
CA PHE A 100 -15.19 7.13 8.02
C PHE A 100 -15.42 8.02 9.25
N HIS A 101 -15.79 7.45 10.39
CA HIS A 101 -15.96 8.18 11.64
C HIS A 101 -14.61 8.48 12.28
N TYR A 102 -14.26 9.76 12.38
CA TYR A 102 -13.09 10.21 13.14
C TYR A 102 -13.39 10.13 14.63
N MET A 103 -12.64 9.29 15.32
CA MET A 103 -12.83 9.04 16.74
C MET A 103 -12.41 10.25 17.57
N LYS A 104 -13.26 10.64 18.51
CA LYS A 104 -12.94 11.59 19.56
C LYS A 104 -11.90 10.98 20.51
N PRO A 105 -11.10 11.82 21.19
CA PRO A 105 -10.13 11.33 22.17
C PRO A 105 -10.73 10.44 23.26
N SER A 106 -11.98 10.66 23.66
CA SER A 106 -12.69 9.82 24.64
C SER A 106 -13.03 8.43 24.10
N GLU A 107 -13.43 8.32 22.82
CA GLU A 107 -13.72 7.04 22.17
C GLU A 107 -12.43 6.22 21.99
N ILE A 108 -11.31 6.90 21.69
CA ILE A 108 -9.99 6.26 21.65
C ILE A 108 -9.62 5.75 23.05
N GLU A 109 -9.79 6.54 24.10
CA GLU A 109 -9.42 6.15 25.46
C GLU A 109 -10.26 5.00 26.03
N GLU A 110 -11.52 4.89 25.59
CA GLU A 110 -12.40 3.77 25.93
C GLU A 110 -11.89 2.43 25.35
N LEU A 111 -11.43 2.42 24.10
CA LEU A 111 -10.93 1.22 23.42
C LEU A 111 -9.44 0.95 23.65
N TYR A 112 -8.68 2.01 23.91
CA TYR A 112 -7.23 2.01 24.05
C TYR A 112 -6.84 2.76 25.32
N PRO A 113 -6.80 2.07 26.48
CA PRO A 113 -6.34 2.67 27.72
C PRO A 113 -4.96 3.33 27.54
N ASN A 114 -4.79 4.53 28.08
CA ASN A 114 -3.61 5.39 27.88
C ASN A 114 -3.39 5.88 26.43
N LYS A 115 -4.38 5.73 25.53
CA LYS A 115 -4.30 6.09 24.09
C LYS A 115 -3.09 5.45 23.42
N PHE A 116 -2.83 4.20 23.77
CA PHE A 116 -1.61 3.51 23.42
C PHE A 116 -1.93 2.12 22.87
N LEU A 117 -1.18 1.69 21.87
CA LEU A 117 -1.27 0.34 21.32
C LEU A 117 0.13 -0.24 21.10
N HIS A 118 0.37 -1.42 21.68
CA HIS A 118 1.61 -2.17 21.41
C HIS A 118 1.58 -2.72 19.99
N LEU A 119 2.68 -2.51 19.25
CA LEU A 119 2.91 -3.18 17.98
C LEU A 119 3.07 -4.69 18.24
N SER A 120 2.12 -5.48 17.77
CA SER A 120 2.13 -6.93 17.85
C SER A 120 1.54 -7.48 16.57
N GLU A 121 2.28 -8.34 15.87
CA GLU A 121 1.83 -8.94 14.60
C GLU A 121 0.49 -9.67 14.73
N ASN A 122 0.18 -10.21 15.90
CA ASN A 122 -1.09 -10.86 16.15
C ASN A 122 -2.28 -9.88 16.16
N ARG A 123 -2.09 -8.59 16.45
CA ARG A 123 -3.18 -7.62 16.64
C ARG A 123 -3.16 -6.50 15.60
N VAL A 124 -1.97 -6.10 15.16
CA VAL A 124 -1.76 -4.93 14.32
C VAL A 124 -1.18 -5.36 12.99
N TYR A 125 -1.80 -4.90 11.91
CA TYR A 125 -1.20 -4.88 10.59
C TYR A 125 -0.75 -3.45 10.24
N VAL A 126 0.47 -3.29 9.74
CA VAL A 126 1.02 -1.97 9.39
C VAL A 126 1.02 -1.77 7.87
N LEU A 127 0.24 -0.81 7.39
CA LEU A 127 0.01 -0.50 5.97
C LEU A 127 1.15 0.38 5.40
N ASN A 128 2.36 -0.19 5.33
CA ASN A 128 3.62 0.57 5.14
C ASN A 128 4.03 0.88 3.70
N THR A 129 3.48 0.17 2.72
CA THR A 129 3.84 0.33 1.30
C THR A 129 2.78 1.15 0.56
N LEU A 130 3.15 1.70 -0.60
CA LEU A 130 2.18 2.40 -1.45
C LEU A 130 1.13 1.44 -2.04
N PHE A 131 1.47 0.15 -2.21
CA PHE A 131 0.50 -0.90 -2.56
C PHE A 131 -0.60 -1.07 -1.52
N ASN A 132 -0.39 -0.63 -0.28
CA ASN A 132 -1.40 -0.74 0.77
C ASN A 132 -2.44 0.41 0.70
N LEU A 133 -2.27 1.43 -0.13
CA LEU A 133 -3.20 2.57 -0.18
C LEU A 133 -4.62 2.19 -0.62
N PRO A 134 -4.84 1.33 -1.65
CA PRO A 134 -6.17 0.84 -2.01
C PRO A 134 -6.86 0.10 -0.87
N GLU A 135 -6.18 -0.85 -0.23
CA GLU A 135 -6.76 -1.63 0.87
C GLU A 135 -7.01 -0.80 2.13
N THR A 136 -6.15 0.20 2.42
CA THR A 136 -6.35 1.14 3.53
C THR A 136 -7.70 1.86 3.38
N TYR A 137 -8.00 2.33 2.17
CA TYR A 137 -9.28 2.99 1.91
C TYR A 137 -10.44 1.99 1.85
N LEU A 138 -10.24 0.81 1.28
CA LEU A 138 -11.28 -0.23 1.18
C LEU A 138 -11.74 -0.72 2.55
N VAL A 139 -10.82 -0.89 3.50
CA VAL A 139 -11.15 -1.22 4.89
C VAL A 139 -12.12 -0.19 5.48
N ALA A 140 -11.83 1.10 5.30
CA ALA A 140 -12.70 2.18 5.76
C ALA A 140 -14.07 2.13 5.06
N CYS A 141 -14.11 1.94 3.74
CA CYS A 141 -15.37 1.79 2.99
C CYS A 141 -16.24 0.63 3.49
N ILE A 142 -15.65 -0.54 3.69
CA ILE A 142 -16.39 -1.75 4.07
C ILE A 142 -16.93 -1.61 5.49
N ILE A 143 -16.13 -1.11 6.43
CA ILE A 143 -16.57 -0.89 7.82
C ILE A 143 -17.67 0.17 7.86
N ASP A 144 -17.52 1.27 7.11
CA ASP A 144 -18.53 2.32 7.03
C ASP A 144 -19.85 1.82 6.41
N PHE A 145 -19.76 1.00 5.36
CA PHE A 145 -20.91 0.36 4.73
C PHE A 145 -21.67 -0.54 5.70
N PHE A 146 -20.97 -1.41 6.43
CA PHE A 146 -21.61 -2.27 7.42
C PHE A 146 -22.23 -1.47 8.57
N ASN A 147 -21.59 -0.40 9.03
CA ASN A 147 -22.13 0.45 10.10
C ASN A 147 -23.35 1.27 9.67
N SER A 148 -23.44 1.62 8.38
CA SER A 148 -24.53 2.45 7.84
C SER A 148 -25.71 1.64 7.32
N SER A 149 -25.55 0.32 7.15
CA SER A 149 -26.57 -0.55 6.60
C SER A 149 -27.47 -1.13 7.69
N PRO A 150 -28.81 -1.08 7.53
CA PRO A 150 -29.74 -1.60 8.53
C PRO A 150 -29.72 -3.13 8.68
N ASN A 151 -29.07 -3.83 7.73
CA ASN A 151 -29.00 -5.29 7.70
C ASN A 151 -27.85 -5.86 8.56
N TYR A 152 -27.00 -4.97 9.09
CA TYR A 152 -25.81 -5.34 9.82
C TYR A 152 -25.79 -4.60 11.16
N VAL A 153 -25.35 -5.29 12.21
CA VAL A 153 -25.22 -4.72 13.54
C VAL A 153 -23.82 -5.00 14.09
N PRO A 154 -23.14 -4.01 14.70
CA PRO A 154 -21.91 -4.27 15.43
C PRO A 154 -22.14 -5.27 16.57
N THR A 155 -21.15 -6.09 16.87
CA THR A 155 -21.22 -6.99 18.02
C THR A 155 -21.12 -6.24 19.35
N GLU A 156 -21.65 -6.83 20.41
CA GLU A 156 -21.65 -6.22 21.76
C GLU A 156 -20.23 -5.93 22.27
N ASP A 157 -19.29 -6.82 21.96
CA ASP A 157 -17.86 -6.66 22.28
C ASP A 157 -17.10 -5.75 21.31
N ARG A 158 -17.78 -5.23 20.28
CA ARG A 158 -17.25 -4.36 19.21
C ARG A 158 -16.08 -4.96 18.43
N THR A 159 -16.03 -6.29 18.29
CA THR A 159 -14.96 -6.97 17.55
C THR A 159 -15.33 -7.41 16.14
N GLY A 160 -16.57 -7.12 15.72
CA GLY A 160 -17.02 -7.40 14.37
C GLY A 160 -18.44 -6.95 14.10
N ILE A 161 -19.00 -7.53 13.05
CA ILE A 161 -20.33 -7.25 12.51
C ILE A 161 -21.13 -8.56 12.48
N LYS A 162 -22.42 -8.47 12.75
CA LYS A 162 -23.38 -9.57 12.66
C LYS A 162 -24.49 -9.25 11.67
N SER A 163 -24.94 -10.25 10.91
CA SER A 163 -26.16 -10.19 10.09
C SER A 163 -26.89 -11.53 10.17
N GLY A 164 -28.09 -11.53 10.78
CA GLY A 164 -28.76 -12.78 11.13
C GLY A 164 -27.88 -13.65 12.04
N ASP A 165 -27.62 -14.90 11.63
CA ASP A 165 -26.73 -15.83 12.35
C ASP A 165 -25.26 -15.76 11.91
N VAL A 166 -24.93 -14.92 10.92
CA VAL A 166 -23.57 -14.78 10.39
C VAL A 166 -22.80 -13.75 11.21
N TYR A 167 -21.61 -14.14 11.67
CA TYR A 167 -20.66 -13.27 12.37
C TYR A 167 -19.40 -13.07 11.53
N MET A 168 -18.97 -11.83 11.38
CA MET A 168 -17.76 -11.42 10.69
C MET A 168 -16.90 -10.55 11.61
N SER A 169 -15.81 -11.10 12.12
CA SER A 169 -14.83 -10.32 12.88
C SER A 169 -14.12 -9.29 11.99
N TYR A 170 -13.66 -8.16 12.55
CA TYR A 170 -12.84 -7.22 11.78
C TYR A 170 -11.53 -7.84 11.28
N ARG A 171 -10.99 -8.81 12.03
CA ARG A 171 -9.85 -9.63 11.58
C ARG A 171 -10.17 -10.39 10.29
N SER A 172 -11.29 -11.12 10.24
CA SER A 172 -11.65 -11.92 9.07
C SER A 172 -11.96 -11.03 7.87
N ILE A 173 -12.66 -9.90 8.08
CA ILE A 173 -12.89 -8.90 7.03
C ILE A 173 -11.57 -8.40 6.44
N PHE A 174 -10.63 -8.02 7.30
CA PHE A 174 -9.31 -7.58 6.82
C PHE A 174 -8.54 -8.70 6.11
N GLN A 175 -8.63 -9.93 6.59
CA GLN A 175 -7.97 -11.06 5.95
C GLN A 175 -8.52 -11.30 4.54
N ASP A 176 -9.83 -11.17 4.34
CA ASP A 176 -10.45 -11.30 3.02
C ASP A 176 -9.99 -10.18 2.07
N ILE A 177 -9.89 -8.94 2.57
CA ILE A 177 -9.34 -7.81 1.81
C ILE A 177 -7.89 -8.11 1.43
N ARG A 178 -7.06 -8.52 2.39
CA ARG A 178 -5.63 -8.77 2.15
C ARG A 178 -5.42 -9.90 1.15
N ASN A 179 -6.17 -10.99 1.28
CA ASN A 179 -6.17 -12.12 0.34
C ASN A 179 -6.62 -11.68 -1.06
N SER A 180 -7.60 -10.78 -1.15
CA SER A 180 -8.09 -10.24 -2.42
C SER A 180 -7.04 -9.35 -3.09
N VAL A 181 -6.33 -8.54 -2.31
CA VAL A 181 -5.18 -7.73 -2.80
C VAL A 181 -4.07 -8.64 -3.31
N ASP A 182 -3.72 -9.69 -2.58
CA ASP A 182 -2.71 -10.66 -3.02
C ASP A 182 -3.14 -11.37 -4.31
N TRP A 183 -4.38 -11.84 -4.36
CA TRP A 183 -4.92 -12.46 -5.57
C TRP A 183 -4.86 -11.51 -6.78
N VAL A 184 -5.20 -10.24 -6.59
CA VAL A 184 -5.09 -9.22 -7.64
C VAL A 184 -3.64 -9.04 -8.11
N HIS A 185 -2.65 -9.07 -7.21
CA HIS A 185 -1.24 -8.91 -7.58
C HIS A 185 -0.60 -10.15 -8.22
N PHE A 186 -1.00 -11.35 -7.79
CA PHE A 186 -0.32 -12.60 -8.17
C PHE A 186 -1.07 -13.41 -9.22
N GLU A 187 -2.40 -13.48 -9.13
CA GLU A 187 -3.22 -14.42 -9.88
C GLU A 187 -4.09 -13.75 -10.96
N SER A 188 -4.36 -12.45 -10.81
CA SER A 188 -5.19 -11.70 -11.76
C SER A 188 -4.41 -11.19 -12.98
N ASN A 189 -5.12 -10.58 -13.92
CA ASN A 189 -4.54 -9.90 -15.08
C ASN A 189 -4.05 -8.47 -14.78
N MET A 190 -3.92 -8.04 -13.51
CA MET A 190 -3.52 -6.67 -13.17
C MET A 190 -2.18 -6.27 -13.82
N LYS A 191 -1.19 -7.15 -13.75
CA LYS A 191 0.11 -6.93 -14.39
C LYS A 191 -0.03 -6.71 -15.90
N GLN A 192 -0.86 -7.50 -16.58
CA GLN A 192 -1.10 -7.33 -18.01
C GLN A 192 -1.78 -5.99 -18.33
N ILE A 193 -2.78 -5.58 -17.54
CA ILE A 193 -3.45 -4.28 -17.69
C ILE A 193 -2.43 -3.12 -17.59
N ILE A 194 -1.49 -3.22 -16.65
CA ILE A 194 -0.41 -2.23 -16.48
C ILE A 194 0.50 -2.23 -17.72
N LEU A 195 0.92 -3.41 -18.18
CA LEU A 195 1.86 -3.54 -19.30
C LEU A 195 1.24 -3.13 -20.65
N ASP A 196 -0.07 -3.30 -20.84
CA ASP A 196 -0.78 -2.88 -22.05
C ASP A 196 -0.96 -1.35 -22.12
N ASN A 197 -0.91 -0.66 -20.97
CA ASN A 197 -1.10 0.79 -20.87
C ASN A 197 -0.02 1.46 -20.00
N LYS A 198 1.25 1.13 -20.22
CA LYS A 198 2.36 1.57 -19.35
C LYS A 198 2.42 3.08 -19.16
N GLU A 199 2.16 3.87 -20.20
CA GLU A 199 2.22 5.33 -20.12
C GLU A 199 1.24 5.91 -19.09
N LYS A 200 0.11 5.23 -18.90
CA LYS A 200 -0.90 5.57 -17.90
C LYS A 200 -0.48 5.15 -16.49
N TYR A 201 0.25 4.05 -16.33
CA TYR A 201 0.49 3.48 -14.99
C TYR A 201 1.91 3.66 -14.47
N ILE A 202 2.91 3.86 -15.33
CA ILE A 202 4.33 3.94 -14.96
C ILE A 202 4.89 5.28 -15.42
N ILE A 203 5.55 5.98 -14.49
CA ILE A 203 6.27 7.23 -14.77
C ILE A 203 7.56 6.88 -15.52
N LYS A 204 7.71 7.44 -16.72
CA LYS A 204 8.95 7.37 -17.48
C LYS A 204 9.86 8.54 -17.11
N ASP A 205 11.07 8.23 -16.62
CA ASP A 205 12.11 9.22 -16.36
C ASP A 205 13.36 8.94 -17.21
N GLU A 206 13.59 9.78 -18.21
CA GLU A 206 14.75 9.66 -19.13
C GLU A 206 16.10 9.79 -18.39
N ARG A 207 16.13 10.43 -17.22
CA ARG A 207 17.34 10.61 -16.41
C ARG A 207 17.79 9.32 -15.76
N LEU A 208 16.89 8.34 -15.59
CA LEU A 208 17.23 7.05 -14.99
C LEU A 208 18.35 6.36 -15.79
N LYS A 209 18.23 6.34 -17.12
CA LYS A 209 19.27 5.79 -18.00
C LYS A 209 20.63 6.44 -17.75
N GLN A 210 20.66 7.76 -17.64
CA GLN A 210 21.87 8.53 -17.41
C GLN A 210 22.49 8.23 -16.04
N LEU A 211 21.69 8.17 -14.97
CA LEU A 211 22.16 7.84 -13.63
C LEU A 211 22.87 6.48 -13.60
N LEU A 212 22.27 5.48 -14.24
CA LEU A 212 22.80 4.11 -14.26
C LEU A 212 24.09 4.01 -15.07
N LEU A 213 24.16 4.73 -16.20
CA LEU A 213 25.40 4.84 -16.97
C LEU A 213 26.51 5.50 -16.15
N GLN A 214 26.20 6.58 -15.41
CA GLN A 214 27.18 7.26 -14.55
C GLN A 214 27.69 6.36 -13.41
N ILE A 215 26.82 5.55 -12.80
CA ILE A 215 27.24 4.56 -11.81
C ILE A 215 28.24 3.59 -12.41
N ARG A 216 27.94 3.05 -13.60
CA ARG A 216 28.83 2.12 -14.31
C ARG A 216 30.16 2.78 -14.70
N GLU A 217 30.11 3.98 -15.26
CA GLU A 217 31.30 4.75 -15.68
C GLU A 217 32.20 5.14 -14.51
N SER A 218 31.64 5.27 -13.31
CA SER A 218 32.42 5.52 -12.08
C SER A 218 33.21 4.30 -11.58
N GLY A 219 33.18 3.17 -12.31
CA GLY A 219 33.86 1.93 -11.93
C GLY A 219 33.15 1.16 -10.81
N LYS A 220 31.91 1.53 -10.49
CA LYS A 220 31.09 0.90 -9.45
C LYS A 220 30.11 -0.09 -10.06
N GLN A 221 29.75 -1.11 -9.29
CA GLN A 221 28.82 -2.14 -9.75
C GLN A 221 27.38 -1.78 -9.33
N SER A 222 26.40 -2.22 -10.11
CA SER A 222 24.98 -2.12 -9.77
C SER A 222 24.29 -3.45 -9.95
N PHE A 223 23.24 -3.67 -9.16
CA PHE A 223 22.39 -4.87 -9.24
C PHE A 223 20.93 -4.52 -9.00
N LEU A 224 20.03 -5.35 -9.53
CA LEU A 224 18.60 -5.30 -9.29
C LEU A 224 18.23 -6.48 -8.38
N LEU A 225 17.58 -6.20 -7.26
CA LEU A 225 17.04 -7.22 -6.37
C LEU A 225 15.57 -6.88 -6.13
N THR A 226 14.69 -7.59 -6.82
CA THR A 226 13.25 -7.32 -6.83
C THR A 226 12.43 -8.55 -6.44
N ASN A 227 11.29 -8.32 -5.82
CA ASN A 227 10.30 -9.38 -5.51
C ASN A 227 9.42 -9.73 -6.72
N SER A 228 9.41 -8.91 -7.76
CA SER A 228 8.60 -9.12 -8.96
C SER A 228 9.20 -10.23 -9.84
N ASP A 229 8.35 -10.95 -10.56
CA ASP A 229 8.80 -12.00 -11.47
C ASP A 229 9.56 -11.43 -12.67
N TYR A 230 10.37 -12.28 -13.31
CA TYR A 230 11.22 -11.88 -14.43
C TYR A 230 10.42 -11.33 -15.62
N SER A 231 9.24 -11.92 -15.92
CA SER A 231 8.45 -11.53 -17.08
C SER A 231 7.93 -10.10 -16.95
N TYR A 232 7.42 -9.76 -15.76
CA TYR A 232 6.96 -8.42 -15.44
C TYR A 232 8.14 -7.43 -15.36
N THR A 233 9.24 -7.83 -14.74
CA THR A 233 10.45 -7.01 -14.57
C THR A 233 11.05 -6.60 -15.93
N ASN A 234 11.22 -7.56 -16.83
CA ASN A 234 11.78 -7.35 -18.16
C ASN A 234 10.98 -6.31 -18.96
N VAL A 235 9.65 -6.35 -18.87
CA VAL A 235 8.80 -5.44 -19.64
C VAL A 235 8.64 -4.07 -18.97
N SER A 236 8.72 -3.99 -17.63
CA SER A 236 8.51 -2.75 -16.88
C SER A 236 9.73 -1.82 -16.85
N VAL A 237 10.95 -2.37 -16.76
CA VAL A 237 12.18 -1.58 -16.63
C VAL A 237 13.04 -1.65 -17.89
N TYR A 238 13.19 -2.83 -18.48
CA TYR A 238 14.18 -3.05 -19.55
C TYR A 238 13.73 -2.48 -20.89
N SER A 239 12.42 -2.36 -21.15
CA SER A 239 11.93 -1.72 -22.38
C SER A 239 12.22 -0.21 -22.46
N TYR A 240 12.53 0.43 -21.32
CA TYR A 240 12.87 1.86 -21.26
C TYR A 240 14.36 2.12 -21.16
N THR A 241 15.16 1.07 -20.95
CA THR A 241 16.59 1.16 -20.75
C THR A 241 17.28 0.02 -21.51
N ASP A 242 17.60 0.24 -22.78
CA ASP A 242 18.45 -0.66 -23.60
C ASP A 242 19.81 -1.03 -22.95
N VAL A 243 20.13 -0.39 -21.82
CA VAL A 243 21.35 -0.55 -21.03
C VAL A 243 21.39 -1.87 -20.26
N TYR A 244 20.24 -2.48 -19.95
CA TYR A 244 20.20 -3.66 -19.09
C TYR A 244 20.13 -5.02 -19.80
N LYS A 245 20.60 -5.16 -21.05
CA LYS A 245 20.93 -6.51 -21.58
C LYS A 245 22.11 -7.20 -20.82
N CYS A 246 22.42 -6.77 -19.60
CA CYS A 246 23.47 -7.32 -18.75
C CYS A 246 22.92 -8.43 -17.85
N LYS A 247 23.63 -9.56 -17.89
CA LYS A 247 23.49 -10.77 -17.08
C LYS A 247 22.93 -10.51 -15.68
N LEU A 248 21.77 -11.11 -15.41
CA LEU A 248 21.36 -11.49 -14.06
C LEU A 248 22.44 -12.41 -13.49
N PHE A 249 22.98 -12.05 -12.33
CA PHE A 249 23.63 -12.97 -11.41
C PHE A 249 22.69 -13.20 -10.24
#